data_AF-A0A973TRF7-F1
#
_entry.id   AF-A0A973TRF7-F1
#
_cell.length_a   1.000
_cell.length_b   1.000
_cell.length_c   1.000
_cell.angle_alpha   90.00
_cell.angle_beta   90.00
_cell.angle_gamma   90.00
#
_symmetry.space_group_name_H-M   'P 1'
#
loop_
_entity.id
_entity.type
_entity.pdbx_description
1 polymer ?
#
loop_
_entity_poly.entity_id
_entity_poly.type
_entity_poly.pdbx_seq_one_letter_code
_entity_poly.pdbx_strand_id
1 'polypeptide(L)'
;MNLALRGMLALLMLLAAGIVHAQEGEPVSDEVVRDREFGVSARHFGLERRVEMYQWRAKDGGFERVWSESPIDSTGYAPGHDNPAFPLRGRRWLAERVTLDDKPVDRSVIEQFGQWKVFRPNFSALPGNLAATFQPEGDGLGSAENPLDPQVGDLRIGWRELTLPGLHGHVSLERGTWFPIAGDPIDPAALALDAMPASNGNGFAAAAPVPRLALGFAALHALLLLAFSAQVSRWRGRAKTNLGDGGSPELARWIRVQGNFVEYVPLALLLLALLEIGGAPRAWLLAGGSALFVGRVLHAWGLSRHAGFSIGRFVGTAITWSVMFAGAIGALWIAMR
;
A
#
# COMPACT_ATOMS: atom_id res chain seq x y z
N MET A 1 37.26 16.74 15.86
CA MET A 1 35.90 16.26 15.49
C MET A 1 35.90 14.74 15.54
N ASN A 2 35.16 14.11 16.47
CA ASN A 2 35.26 12.67 16.72
C ASN A 2 34.76 11.83 15.53
N LEU A 3 35.37 10.67 15.32
CA LEU A 3 35.11 9.74 14.20
C LEU A 3 33.61 9.38 14.06
N ALA A 4 32.88 9.31 15.17
CA ALA A 4 31.44 9.09 15.20
C ALA A 4 30.62 10.22 14.56
N LEU A 5 31.06 11.49 14.68
CA LEU A 5 30.39 12.64 14.09
C LEU A 5 30.63 12.70 12.57
N ARG A 6 31.81 12.24 12.11
CA ARG A 6 32.13 12.10 10.68
C ARG A 6 31.36 10.96 10.02
N GLY A 7 31.20 9.82 10.70
CA GLY A 7 30.35 8.72 10.22
C GLY A 7 28.88 9.10 10.12
N MET A 8 28.37 9.89 11.08
CA MET A 8 26.99 10.38 11.06
C MET A 8 26.77 11.48 10.01
N LEU A 9 27.74 12.38 9.80
CA LEU A 9 27.69 13.35 8.69
C LEU A 9 27.82 12.66 7.33
N ALA A 10 28.65 11.62 7.20
CA ALA A 10 28.78 10.84 5.98
C ALA A 10 27.50 10.05 5.69
N LEU A 11 26.81 9.51 6.71
CA LEU A 11 25.51 8.87 6.56
C LEU A 11 24.42 9.88 6.18
N LEU A 12 24.43 11.08 6.76
CA LEU A 12 23.55 12.20 6.38
C LEU A 12 23.84 12.71 4.95
N MET A 13 25.11 12.74 4.53
CA MET A 13 25.51 13.12 3.18
C MET A 13 25.26 12.02 2.15
N LEU A 14 25.36 10.74 2.51
CA LEU A 14 24.94 9.60 1.67
C LEU A 14 23.42 9.54 1.53
N LEU A 15 22.66 9.93 2.56
CA LEU A 15 21.21 10.11 2.47
C LEU A 15 20.82 11.38 1.69
N ALA A 16 21.64 12.43 1.73
CA ALA A 16 21.42 13.66 0.94
C ALA A 16 21.88 13.54 -0.52
N ALA A 17 22.85 12.67 -0.83
CA ALA A 17 23.37 12.42 -2.17
C ALA A 17 22.67 11.25 -2.89
N GLY A 18 21.91 10.43 -2.17
CA GLY A 18 21.21 9.26 -2.69
C GLY A 18 19.71 9.43 -2.99
N ILE A 19 19.16 10.64 -2.87
CA ILE A 19 17.72 10.88 -3.09
C ILE A 19 17.51 12.02 -4.09
N VAL A 20 17.90 11.76 -5.33
CA VAL A 20 17.16 12.26 -6.51
C VAL A 20 16.86 11.05 -7.39
N HIS A 21 16.17 10.06 -6.83
CA HIS A 21 15.16 9.39 -7.63
C HIS A 21 13.87 10.14 -7.32
N ALA A 22 13.25 10.70 -8.35
CA ALA A 22 11.86 11.12 -8.25
C ALA A 22 11.12 9.93 -7.66
N GLN A 23 10.54 10.09 -6.47
CA GLN A 23 9.73 9.04 -5.87
C GLN A 23 8.50 8.94 -6.77
N GLU A 24 8.55 8.02 -7.74
CA GLU A 24 7.42 7.72 -8.60
C GLU A 24 6.21 7.47 -7.69
N GLY A 25 5.16 8.28 -7.84
CA GLY A 25 3.91 8.12 -7.14
C GLY A 25 3.26 6.76 -7.44
N GLU A 26 2.10 6.51 -6.85
CA GLU A 26 1.27 5.42 -7.34
C GLU A 26 0.48 5.93 -8.55
N PRO A 27 0.26 5.10 -9.59
CA PRO A 27 -0.65 5.47 -10.66
C PRO A 27 -2.02 5.83 -10.09
N VAL A 28 -2.63 6.89 -10.58
CA VAL A 28 -3.97 7.31 -10.17
C VAL A 28 -4.86 7.54 -11.37
N SER A 29 -6.17 7.42 -11.16
CA SER A 29 -7.18 7.85 -12.11
C SER A 29 -8.31 8.50 -11.34
N ASP A 30 -8.72 9.69 -11.78
CA ASP A 30 -9.89 10.39 -11.21
C ASP A 30 -11.21 9.88 -11.81
N GLU A 31 -11.14 8.91 -12.73
CA GLU A 31 -12.29 8.40 -13.45
C GLU A 31 -12.98 7.27 -12.70
N VAL A 32 -14.30 7.21 -12.86
CA VAL A 32 -15.10 6.08 -12.39
C VAL A 32 -15.53 5.29 -13.60
N VAL A 33 -14.93 4.12 -13.79
CA VAL A 33 -15.26 3.19 -14.87
C VAL A 33 -16.56 2.46 -14.51
N ARG A 34 -17.53 2.41 -15.45
CA ARG A 34 -18.89 1.91 -15.15
C ARG A 34 -19.41 0.91 -16.17
N ASP A 35 -19.93 -0.20 -15.67
CA ASP A 35 -20.89 -1.04 -16.36
C ASP A 35 -22.30 -0.51 -16.10
N ARG A 36 -22.83 0.29 -17.03
CA ARG A 36 -24.14 0.94 -16.89
C ARG A 36 -25.30 -0.06 -16.93
N GLU A 37 -25.11 -1.21 -17.57
CA GLU A 37 -26.17 -2.22 -17.72
C GLU A 37 -26.48 -2.88 -16.37
N PHE A 38 -25.46 -3.11 -15.55
CA PHE A 38 -25.58 -3.71 -14.22
C PHE A 38 -25.40 -2.71 -13.07
N GLY A 39 -25.19 -1.43 -13.36
CA GLY A 39 -24.96 -0.39 -12.35
C GLY A 39 -23.65 -0.53 -11.56
N VAL A 40 -22.69 -1.31 -12.08
CA VAL A 40 -21.43 -1.60 -11.39
C VAL A 40 -20.40 -0.52 -11.72
N SER A 41 -19.69 -0.02 -10.71
CA SER A 41 -18.68 1.03 -10.85
C SER A 41 -17.39 0.65 -10.12
N ALA A 42 -16.24 0.92 -10.75
CA ALA A 42 -14.92 0.78 -10.15
C ALA A 42 -14.17 2.12 -10.20
N ARG A 43 -13.34 2.40 -9.19
CA ARG A 43 -12.54 3.64 -9.07
C ARG A 43 -11.09 3.47 -9.56
N HIS A 44 -10.75 2.30 -10.08
CA HIS A 44 -9.42 1.98 -10.58
C HIS A 44 -9.33 2.13 -12.11
N PHE A 45 -8.32 1.51 -12.71
CA PHE A 45 -7.90 1.76 -14.10
C PHE A 45 -8.76 1.03 -15.14
N GLY A 46 -9.73 0.22 -14.71
CA GLY A 46 -10.57 -0.56 -15.61
C GLY A 46 -11.55 -1.46 -14.87
N LEU A 47 -12.57 -1.90 -15.61
CA LEU A 47 -13.60 -2.82 -15.19
C LEU A 47 -13.82 -3.84 -16.31
N GLU A 48 -13.96 -5.11 -15.96
CA GLU A 48 -14.27 -6.19 -16.87
C GLU A 48 -15.50 -6.92 -16.33
N ARG A 49 -16.55 -7.03 -17.14
CA ARG A 49 -17.64 -7.98 -16.92
C ARG A 49 -17.28 -9.27 -17.65
N ARG A 50 -17.14 -10.36 -16.90
CA ARG A 50 -17.05 -11.73 -17.41
C ARG A 50 -18.44 -12.35 -17.42
N VAL A 51 -18.77 -13.06 -18.50
CA VAL A 51 -20.06 -13.74 -18.65
C VAL A 51 -19.78 -15.14 -19.15
N GLU A 52 -20.20 -16.13 -18.39
CA GLU A 52 -20.12 -17.55 -18.73
C GLU A 52 -21.54 -18.08 -18.91
N MET A 53 -21.73 -18.95 -19.90
CA MET A 53 -22.98 -19.69 -20.09
C MET A 53 -22.70 -21.18 -19.90
N TYR A 54 -23.59 -21.86 -19.18
CA TYR A 54 -23.54 -23.31 -19.01
C TYR A 54 -24.00 -23.99 -20.29
N GLN A 55 -23.11 -24.78 -20.89
CA GLN A 55 -23.25 -25.27 -22.26
C GLN A 55 -22.78 -26.72 -22.36
N TRP A 56 -23.34 -27.46 -23.32
CA TRP A 56 -22.80 -28.73 -23.77
C TRP A 56 -21.48 -28.54 -24.53
N ARG A 57 -20.54 -29.43 -24.28
CA ARG A 57 -19.27 -29.56 -24.99
C ARG A 57 -19.03 -31.02 -25.33
N ALA A 58 -18.66 -31.29 -26.58
CA ALA A 58 -18.19 -32.62 -26.98
C ALA A 58 -16.93 -33.02 -26.22
N LYS A 59 -16.86 -34.28 -25.81
CA LYS A 59 -15.72 -34.91 -25.15
C LYS A 59 -15.57 -36.33 -25.71
N ASP A 60 -14.39 -36.92 -25.61
CA ASP A 60 -14.11 -38.27 -26.13
C ASP A 60 -15.24 -39.27 -25.81
N GLY A 61 -16.02 -39.63 -26.84
CA GLY A 61 -17.13 -40.58 -26.75
C GLY A 61 -18.45 -40.06 -26.18
N GLY A 62 -18.64 -38.75 -25.96
CA GLY A 62 -19.89 -38.20 -25.43
C GLY A 62 -19.92 -36.67 -25.29
N PHE A 63 -20.66 -36.19 -24.30
CA PHE A 63 -20.86 -34.78 -24.02
C PHE A 63 -20.71 -34.48 -22.53
N GLU A 64 -20.21 -33.30 -22.20
CA GLU A 64 -20.16 -32.78 -20.84
C GLU A 64 -20.79 -31.38 -20.78
N ARG A 65 -21.24 -30.97 -19.60
CA ARG A 65 -21.77 -29.61 -19.37
C ARG A 65 -20.71 -28.77 -18.69
N VAL A 66 -20.45 -27.59 -19.24
CA VAL A 66 -19.32 -26.73 -18.86
C VAL A 66 -19.75 -25.27 -18.85
N TRP A 67 -19.19 -24.50 -17.93
CA TRP A 67 -19.24 -23.04 -18.01
C TRP A 67 -18.24 -22.56 -19.05
N SER A 68 -18.69 -21.73 -19.99
CA SER A 68 -17.83 -21.19 -21.06
C SER A 68 -18.18 -19.73 -21.35
N GLU A 69 -17.16 -18.89 -21.50
CA GLU A 69 -17.30 -17.48 -21.94
C GLU A 69 -17.53 -17.34 -23.45
N SER A 70 -17.17 -18.38 -24.19
CA SER A 70 -17.37 -18.47 -25.63
C SER A 70 -18.58 -19.36 -25.93
N PRO A 71 -19.33 -19.09 -27.01
CA PRO A 71 -20.38 -19.99 -27.47
C PRO A 71 -19.73 -21.26 -27.98
N ILE A 72 -20.31 -22.39 -27.60
CA ILE A 72 -19.88 -23.69 -28.09
C ILE A 72 -20.86 -24.08 -29.19
N ASP A 73 -20.33 -24.25 -30.41
CA ASP A 73 -21.12 -24.73 -31.54
C ASP A 73 -21.56 -26.17 -31.27
N SER A 74 -22.88 -26.36 -31.14
CA SER A 74 -23.52 -27.66 -30.97
C SER A 74 -24.09 -28.20 -32.28
N THR A 75 -23.74 -27.60 -33.43
CA THR A 75 -24.20 -28.09 -34.74
C THR A 75 -23.75 -29.54 -34.94
N GLY A 76 -24.72 -30.43 -35.16
CA GLY A 76 -24.46 -31.86 -35.35
C GLY A 76 -24.30 -32.67 -34.05
N TYR A 77 -24.55 -32.07 -32.88
CA TYR A 77 -24.63 -32.82 -31.63
C TYR A 77 -25.85 -33.76 -31.62
N ALA A 78 -25.81 -34.79 -30.77
CA ALA A 78 -26.94 -35.72 -30.65
C ALA A 78 -28.18 -35.00 -30.07
N PRO A 79 -29.40 -35.47 -30.37
CA PRO A 79 -30.63 -34.86 -29.83
C PRO A 79 -30.57 -34.66 -28.31
N GLY A 80 -30.99 -33.48 -27.84
CA GLY A 80 -30.95 -33.09 -26.43
C GLY A 80 -29.64 -32.43 -25.97
N HIS A 81 -28.68 -32.24 -26.87
CA HIS A 81 -27.39 -31.58 -26.59
C HIS A 81 -27.21 -30.24 -27.30
N ASP A 82 -28.33 -29.57 -27.59
CA ASP A 82 -28.32 -28.26 -28.23
C ASP A 82 -27.97 -27.15 -27.23
N ASN A 83 -27.11 -26.23 -27.65
CA ASN A 83 -26.80 -25.02 -26.88
C ASN A 83 -27.71 -23.87 -27.33
N PRO A 84 -28.35 -23.14 -26.40
CA PRO A 84 -29.14 -21.97 -26.74
C PRO A 84 -28.25 -20.81 -27.21
N ALA A 85 -28.89 -19.79 -27.78
CA ALA A 85 -28.20 -18.56 -28.14
C ALA A 85 -27.58 -17.89 -26.90
N PHE A 86 -26.32 -17.47 -27.00
CA PHE A 86 -25.59 -16.80 -25.91
C PHE A 86 -26.00 -15.31 -25.83
N PRO A 87 -26.89 -14.91 -24.89
CA PRO A 87 -27.63 -13.65 -25.00
C PRO A 87 -26.85 -12.43 -24.49
N LEU A 88 -25.85 -12.64 -23.63
CA LEU A 88 -25.05 -11.59 -23.01
C LEU A 88 -23.57 -11.88 -23.19
N ARG A 89 -22.76 -10.88 -23.51
CA ARG A 89 -21.30 -11.03 -23.61
C ARG A 89 -20.57 -10.25 -22.54
N GLY A 90 -19.38 -10.76 -22.22
CA GLY A 90 -18.40 -10.01 -21.44
C GLY A 90 -18.01 -8.72 -22.15
N ARG A 91 -17.59 -7.73 -21.37
CA ARG A 91 -17.19 -6.41 -21.86
C ARG A 91 -16.11 -5.83 -20.94
N ARG A 92 -15.19 -5.06 -21.52
CA ARG A 92 -14.15 -4.34 -20.80
C ARG A 92 -14.33 -2.84 -20.98
N TRP A 93 -14.05 -2.12 -19.92
CA TRP A 93 -13.97 -0.67 -19.87
C TRP A 93 -12.64 -0.30 -19.23
N LEU A 94 -11.93 0.66 -19.80
CA LEU A 94 -10.66 1.16 -19.29
C LEU A 94 -10.80 2.64 -18.94
N ALA A 95 -10.07 3.09 -17.93
CA ALA A 95 -9.92 4.52 -17.68
C ALA A 95 -9.20 5.17 -18.87
N GLU A 96 -9.67 6.35 -19.26
CA GLU A 96 -9.08 7.12 -20.36
C GLU A 96 -7.86 7.92 -19.88
N ARG A 97 -7.92 8.45 -18.65
CA ARG A 97 -6.82 9.19 -18.04
C ARG A 97 -6.28 8.47 -16.82
N VAL A 98 -5.07 7.95 -16.99
CA VAL A 98 -4.23 7.44 -15.90
C VAL A 98 -3.01 8.33 -15.82
N THR A 99 -2.67 8.79 -14.62
CA THR A 99 -1.51 9.64 -14.38
C THR A 99 -0.57 9.02 -13.36
N LEU A 100 0.71 9.34 -13.51
CA LEU A 100 1.78 9.04 -12.58
C LEU A 100 2.59 10.33 -12.44
N ASP A 101 2.72 10.84 -11.21
CA ASP A 101 3.34 12.15 -10.92
C ASP A 101 2.77 13.30 -11.79
N ASP A 102 1.43 13.38 -11.87
CA ASP A 102 0.68 14.36 -12.66
C ASP A 102 0.91 14.31 -14.18
N LYS A 103 1.61 13.28 -14.69
CA LYS A 103 1.87 13.08 -16.12
C LYS A 103 1.10 11.87 -16.64
N PRO A 104 0.59 11.91 -17.89
CA PRO A 104 -0.15 10.81 -18.46
C PRO A 104 0.70 9.53 -18.55
N VAL A 105 0.05 8.39 -18.30
CA VAL A 105 0.60 7.06 -18.51
C VAL A 105 0.10 6.53 -19.84
N ASP A 106 1.01 6.08 -20.70
CA ASP A 106 0.66 5.51 -21.99
C ASP A 106 -0.12 4.20 -21.84
N ARG A 107 -1.02 3.92 -22.79
CA ARG A 107 -1.83 2.69 -22.79
C ARG A 107 -0.97 1.42 -22.77
N SER A 108 0.20 1.43 -23.42
CA SER A 108 1.11 0.28 -23.43
C SER A 108 1.56 -0.13 -22.02
N VAL A 109 1.75 0.81 -21.11
CA VAL A 109 2.06 0.55 -19.69
C VAL A 109 0.91 -0.19 -19.02
N ILE A 110 -0.32 0.27 -19.27
CA ILE A 110 -1.53 -0.33 -18.70
C ILE A 110 -1.72 -1.76 -19.24
N GLU A 111 -1.49 -1.97 -20.54
CA GLU A 111 -1.60 -3.27 -21.18
C GLU A 111 -0.51 -4.25 -20.71
N GLN A 112 0.70 -3.75 -20.46
CA GLN A 112 1.84 -4.59 -20.05
C GLN A 112 1.84 -4.94 -18.56
N PHE A 113 1.49 -3.99 -17.69
CA PHE A 113 1.60 -4.16 -16.22
C PHE A 113 0.25 -4.27 -15.51
N GLY A 114 -0.85 -4.05 -16.21
CA GLY A 114 -2.20 -4.13 -15.66
C GLY A 114 -2.57 -5.53 -15.20
N GLN A 115 -3.05 -5.64 -13.97
CA GLN A 115 -3.51 -6.89 -13.37
C GLN A 115 -5.01 -6.85 -13.12
N TRP A 116 -5.74 -7.75 -13.78
CA TRP A 116 -7.18 -7.93 -13.59
C TRP A 116 -7.46 -8.81 -12.36
N LYS A 117 -8.03 -8.23 -11.32
CA LYS A 117 -8.35 -8.91 -10.06
C LYS A 117 -9.85 -9.07 -9.90
N VAL A 118 -10.30 -10.12 -9.20
CA VAL A 118 -11.73 -10.34 -8.93
C VAL A 118 -12.27 -9.14 -8.16
N PHE A 119 -13.37 -8.56 -8.66
CA PHE A 119 -14.06 -7.44 -8.07
C PHE A 119 -15.47 -7.89 -7.69
N ARG A 120 -15.88 -7.62 -6.44
CA ARG A 120 -17.19 -8.01 -5.90
C ARG A 120 -18.05 -6.76 -5.69
N PRO A 121 -18.95 -6.42 -6.64
CA PRO A 121 -19.86 -5.32 -6.47
C PRO A 121 -20.86 -5.57 -5.34
N ASN A 122 -21.40 -4.51 -4.77
CA ASN A 122 -22.49 -4.63 -3.81
C ASN A 122 -23.83 -4.79 -4.55
N PHE A 123 -24.47 -5.95 -4.43
CA PHE A 123 -25.76 -6.27 -5.05
C PHE A 123 -26.97 -6.12 -4.11
N SER A 124 -26.86 -5.31 -3.05
CA SER A 124 -27.94 -5.12 -2.06
C SER A 124 -29.28 -4.68 -2.68
N ALA A 125 -29.28 -4.09 -3.88
CA ALA A 125 -30.47 -3.81 -4.67
C ALA A 125 -30.16 -3.88 -6.18
N LEU A 126 -30.43 -5.02 -6.81
CA LEU A 126 -30.41 -5.13 -8.27
C LEU A 126 -31.59 -4.33 -8.87
N PRO A 127 -31.41 -3.62 -10.00
CA PRO A 127 -32.52 -3.10 -10.78
C PRO A 127 -33.58 -4.17 -11.04
N GLY A 128 -34.87 -3.81 -10.96
CA GLY A 128 -35.96 -4.80 -10.97
C GLY A 128 -36.00 -5.70 -12.21
N ASN A 129 -35.58 -5.20 -13.37
CA ASN A 129 -35.45 -5.99 -14.60
C ASN A 129 -34.32 -7.03 -14.52
N LEU A 130 -33.25 -6.76 -13.77
CA LEU A 130 -32.15 -7.70 -13.55
C LEU A 130 -32.50 -8.70 -12.44
N ALA A 131 -33.16 -8.24 -11.38
CA ALA A 131 -33.59 -9.10 -10.27
C ALA A 131 -34.60 -10.19 -10.71
N ALA A 132 -35.28 -10.01 -11.85
CA ALA A 132 -36.18 -11.00 -12.43
C ALA A 132 -35.44 -12.18 -13.10
N THR A 133 -34.17 -11.98 -13.49
CA THR A 133 -33.38 -12.98 -14.22
C THR A 133 -32.16 -13.44 -13.44
N PHE A 134 -31.63 -12.60 -12.55
CA PHE A 134 -30.37 -12.81 -11.85
C PHE A 134 -30.54 -12.72 -10.35
N GLN A 135 -29.85 -13.61 -9.65
CA GLN A 135 -29.71 -13.62 -8.19
C GLN A 135 -28.22 -13.59 -7.81
N PRO A 136 -27.86 -13.08 -6.62
CA PRO A 136 -26.48 -13.16 -6.13
C PRO A 136 -26.00 -14.62 -6.06
N GLU A 137 -24.88 -14.92 -6.71
CA GLU A 137 -24.24 -16.24 -6.71
C GLU A 137 -22.72 -16.08 -6.54
N GLY A 138 -22.19 -16.56 -5.41
CA GLY A 138 -20.78 -16.44 -5.08
C GLY A 138 -20.29 -14.99 -5.07
N ASP A 139 -19.41 -14.67 -6.01
CA ASP A 139 -18.77 -13.35 -6.14
C ASP A 139 -19.47 -12.43 -7.16
N GLY A 140 -20.59 -12.88 -7.73
CA GLY A 140 -21.28 -12.20 -8.80
C GLY A 140 -22.77 -12.53 -8.84
N LEU A 141 -23.30 -12.70 -10.05
CA LEU A 141 -24.71 -12.98 -10.31
C LEU A 141 -24.86 -14.27 -11.12
N GLY A 142 -25.93 -15.01 -10.85
CA GLY A 142 -26.32 -16.21 -11.59
C GLY A 142 -27.78 -16.18 -12.01
N SER A 143 -28.12 -16.82 -13.12
CA SER A 143 -29.52 -16.99 -13.55
C SER A 143 -30.15 -18.32 -13.15
N ALA A 144 -29.35 -19.28 -12.68
CA ALA A 144 -29.83 -20.60 -12.31
C ALA A 144 -30.77 -20.53 -11.11
N GLU A 145 -31.93 -21.19 -11.18
CA GLU A 145 -32.84 -21.31 -10.03
C GLU A 145 -32.16 -21.99 -8.84
N ASN A 146 -31.39 -23.06 -9.11
CA ASN A 146 -30.55 -23.75 -8.15
C ASN A 146 -29.08 -23.70 -8.59
N PRO A 147 -28.21 -22.91 -7.94
CA PRO A 147 -26.78 -22.81 -8.27
C PRO A 147 -26.00 -24.15 -8.22
N LEU A 148 -26.51 -25.14 -7.47
CA LEU A 148 -25.90 -26.47 -7.37
C LEU A 148 -26.36 -27.42 -8.49
N ASP A 149 -27.38 -27.05 -9.25
CA ASP A 149 -27.89 -27.81 -10.39
C ASP A 149 -28.25 -26.89 -11.59
N PRO A 150 -27.23 -26.24 -12.19
CA PRO A 150 -27.45 -25.34 -13.31
C PRO A 150 -27.93 -26.08 -14.57
N GLN A 151 -28.78 -25.41 -15.33
CA GLN A 151 -29.34 -25.88 -16.60
C GLN A 151 -28.60 -25.26 -17.79
N VAL A 152 -28.61 -25.95 -18.92
CA VAL A 152 -27.97 -25.44 -20.15
C VAL A 152 -28.67 -24.14 -20.58
N GLY A 153 -27.88 -23.10 -20.77
CA GLY A 153 -28.36 -21.73 -21.00
C GLY A 153 -28.28 -20.81 -19.79
N ASP A 154 -28.09 -21.36 -18.58
CA ASP A 154 -27.87 -20.53 -17.40
C ASP A 154 -26.59 -19.70 -17.55
N LEU A 155 -26.63 -18.50 -16.99
CA LEU A 155 -25.56 -17.51 -17.03
C LEU A 155 -24.96 -17.30 -15.66
N ARG A 156 -23.65 -17.10 -15.65
CA ARG A 156 -22.87 -16.57 -14.52
C ARG A 156 -22.16 -15.30 -14.95
N ILE A 157 -22.29 -14.27 -14.14
CA ILE A 157 -21.73 -12.95 -14.40
C ILE A 157 -20.84 -12.57 -13.23
N GLY A 158 -19.60 -12.21 -13.52
CA GLY A 158 -18.65 -11.73 -12.53
C GLY A 158 -17.96 -10.46 -13.01
N TRP A 159 -17.36 -9.72 -12.08
CA TRP A 159 -16.58 -8.54 -12.41
C TRP A 159 -15.13 -8.70 -11.99
N ARG A 160 -14.25 -8.06 -12.75
CA ARG A 160 -12.85 -7.87 -12.42
C ARG A 160 -12.51 -6.40 -12.55
N GLU A 161 -11.64 -5.92 -11.70
CA GLU A 161 -11.10 -4.56 -11.79
C GLU A 161 -9.63 -4.60 -12.22
N LEU A 162 -9.22 -3.61 -12.99
CA LEU A 162 -7.85 -3.47 -13.42
C LEU A 162 -7.07 -2.66 -12.37
N THR A 163 -6.02 -3.27 -11.84
CA THR A 163 -5.07 -2.65 -10.91
C THR A 163 -3.71 -2.51 -11.57
N LEU A 164 -2.94 -1.50 -11.19
CA LEU A 164 -1.55 -1.35 -11.60
C LEU A 164 -0.65 -1.52 -10.37
N PRO A 165 0.45 -2.28 -10.47
CA PRO A 165 1.46 -2.31 -9.42
C PRO A 165 2.20 -0.96 -9.36
N GLY A 166 3.10 -0.81 -8.38
CA GLY A 166 4.07 0.27 -8.42
C GLY A 166 4.94 0.14 -9.69
N LEU A 167 5.05 1.22 -10.46
CA LEU A 167 5.75 1.21 -11.76
C LEU A 167 7.25 1.57 -11.66
N HIS A 168 7.78 1.66 -10.45
CA HIS A 168 9.15 2.11 -10.16
C HIS A 168 10.21 1.35 -10.96
N GLY A 169 10.93 2.06 -11.82
CA GLY A 169 11.99 1.48 -12.65
C GLY A 169 11.50 0.61 -13.80
N HIS A 170 10.19 0.59 -14.07
CA HIS A 170 9.56 -0.10 -15.19
C HIS A 170 9.09 0.87 -16.28
N VAL A 171 9.02 2.17 -15.99
CA VAL A 171 8.57 3.20 -16.93
C VAL A 171 9.60 4.31 -17.11
N SER A 172 9.71 4.83 -18.33
CA SER A 172 10.50 6.00 -18.69
C SER A 172 9.57 7.13 -19.11
N LEU A 173 9.90 8.35 -18.68
CA LEU A 173 9.18 9.53 -19.14
C LEU A 173 9.73 10.00 -20.48
N GLU A 174 8.94 9.90 -21.53
CA GLU A 174 9.29 10.37 -22.88
C GLU A 174 8.27 11.39 -23.36
N ARG A 175 8.74 12.56 -23.80
CA ARG A 175 7.87 13.62 -24.36
C ARG A 175 6.68 14.01 -23.44
N GLY A 176 6.84 13.84 -22.13
CA GLY A 176 5.82 14.18 -21.13
C GLY A 176 4.81 13.06 -20.81
N THR A 177 4.98 11.86 -21.37
CA THR A 177 4.15 10.68 -21.12
C THR A 177 5.01 9.52 -20.63
N TRP A 178 4.51 8.72 -19.71
CA TRP A 178 5.20 7.52 -19.23
C TRP A 178 5.01 6.35 -20.18
N PHE A 179 6.11 5.75 -20.63
CA PHE A 179 6.15 4.57 -21.49
C PHE A 179 6.86 3.41 -20.78
N PRO A 180 6.61 2.15 -21.17
CA PRO A 180 7.36 1.03 -20.62
C PRO A 180 8.83 1.11 -21.06
N ILE A 181 9.75 0.83 -20.13
CA ILE A 181 11.16 0.63 -20.47
C ILE A 181 11.28 -0.70 -21.20
N ALA A 182 11.88 -0.71 -22.39
CA ALA A 182 12.17 -1.93 -23.12
C ALA A 182 13.21 -2.78 -22.36
N GLY A 183 12.77 -3.92 -21.83
CA GLY A 183 13.56 -4.94 -21.12
C GLY A 183 12.74 -6.23 -21.00
N ASP A 184 13.39 -7.36 -20.71
CA ASP A 184 12.80 -8.71 -20.77
C ASP A 184 11.38 -8.79 -20.17
N PRO A 185 10.46 -9.54 -20.80
CA PRO A 185 9.11 -9.72 -20.28
C PRO A 185 9.17 -10.21 -18.84
N ILE A 186 8.60 -9.43 -17.94
CA ILE A 186 8.58 -9.72 -16.51
C ILE A 186 7.93 -11.10 -16.32
N ASP A 187 8.63 -12.02 -15.67
CA ASP A 187 8.06 -13.29 -15.21
C ASP A 187 6.84 -12.96 -14.32
N PRO A 188 5.60 -13.36 -14.71
CA PRO A 188 4.42 -13.15 -13.87
C PRO A 188 4.59 -13.69 -12.44
N ALA A 189 5.46 -14.70 -12.25
CA ALA A 189 5.79 -15.25 -10.93
C ALA A 189 6.68 -14.32 -10.10
N ALA A 190 7.53 -13.49 -10.71
CA ALA A 190 8.34 -12.50 -10.01
C ALA A 190 7.48 -11.34 -9.47
N LEU A 191 6.41 -10.95 -10.19
CA LEU A 191 5.39 -10.00 -9.69
C LEU A 191 4.50 -10.61 -8.61
N ALA A 192 4.28 -11.94 -8.65
CA ALA A 192 3.50 -12.64 -7.63
C ALA A 192 4.23 -12.76 -6.29
N LEU A 193 5.56 -12.78 -6.29
CA LEU A 193 6.40 -12.86 -5.08
C LEU A 193 6.38 -11.56 -4.25
N ASP A 194 6.28 -10.39 -4.90
CA ASP A 194 6.03 -9.11 -4.21
C ASP A 194 4.53 -8.91 -3.86
N ALA A 195 3.64 -9.75 -4.40
CA ALA A 195 2.19 -9.65 -4.25
C ALA A 195 1.57 -10.76 -3.38
N MET A 196 2.34 -11.43 -2.52
CA MET A 196 1.81 -12.34 -1.49
C MET A 196 1.44 -11.55 -0.22
N PRO A 197 0.17 -11.12 -0.01
CA PRO A 197 -0.32 -10.98 1.35
C PRO A 197 -0.46 -12.40 1.92
N ALA A 198 -0.07 -12.55 3.18
CA ALA A 198 -0.30 -13.76 3.96
C ALA A 198 -1.72 -14.30 3.75
N SER A 199 -1.81 -15.62 3.70
CA SER A 199 -3.04 -16.40 3.66
C SER A 199 -4.15 -15.79 4.52
N ASN A 200 -5.35 -15.73 3.96
CA ASN A 200 -6.58 -15.41 4.68
C ASN A 200 -6.74 -16.34 5.89
N GLY A 201 -6.40 -15.82 7.06
CA GLY A 201 -6.67 -16.39 8.36
C GLY A 201 -7.15 -15.27 9.27
N ASN A 202 -8.47 -15.06 9.27
CA ASN A 202 -9.25 -14.20 10.16
C ASN A 202 -9.39 -12.72 9.74
N GLY A 203 -10.64 -12.26 9.74
CA GLY A 203 -11.04 -10.93 9.32
C GLY A 203 -10.48 -9.84 10.21
N PHE A 204 -9.46 -9.14 9.70
CA PHE A 204 -9.09 -7.82 10.18
C PHE A 204 -9.17 -6.84 9.00
N ALA A 205 -9.77 -5.69 9.29
CA ALA A 205 -10.10 -4.55 8.44
C ALA A 205 -9.10 -4.27 7.29
N ALA A 206 -9.62 -3.69 6.20
CA ALA A 206 -8.82 -3.08 5.13
C ALA A 206 -7.54 -2.46 5.72
N ALA A 207 -6.38 -2.99 5.35
CA ALA A 207 -5.10 -2.58 5.94
C ALA A 207 -4.98 -1.06 5.79
N ALA A 208 -4.93 -0.35 6.93
CA ALA A 208 -4.72 1.09 6.93
C ALA A 208 -3.49 1.43 6.07
N PRO A 209 -3.51 2.51 5.28
CA PRO A 209 -2.38 2.87 4.43
C PRO A 209 -1.10 2.93 5.28
N VAL A 210 -0.06 2.20 4.86
CA VAL A 210 1.19 2.14 5.61
C VAL A 210 1.84 3.52 5.57
N PRO A 211 2.10 4.17 6.72
CA PRO A 211 2.70 5.51 6.74
C PRO A 211 4.21 5.39 6.46
N ARG A 212 4.59 5.40 5.18
CA ARG A 212 5.95 5.12 4.69
C ARG A 212 6.98 6.15 5.21
N LEU A 213 6.61 7.43 5.31
CA LEU A 213 7.52 8.47 5.81
C LEU A 213 7.75 8.32 7.31
N ALA A 214 6.68 8.18 8.09
CA ALA A 214 6.77 7.94 9.53
C ALA A 214 7.51 6.62 9.82
N LEU A 215 7.29 5.58 9.02
CA LEU A 215 8.02 4.31 9.10
C LEU A 215 9.54 4.52 8.88
N GLY A 216 9.93 5.28 7.85
CA GLY A 216 11.33 5.62 7.61
C GLY A 216 11.96 6.37 8.79
N PHE A 217 11.25 7.36 9.34
CA PHE A 217 11.72 8.07 10.54
C PHE A 217 11.76 7.16 11.77
N ALA A 218 10.81 6.24 11.94
CA ALA A 218 10.81 5.28 13.03
C ALA A 218 12.03 4.35 12.95
N ALA A 219 12.38 3.86 11.76
CA ALA A 219 13.59 3.06 11.55
C ALA A 219 14.87 3.85 11.93
N LEU A 220 14.99 5.10 11.48
CA LEU A 220 16.12 5.97 11.83
C LEU A 220 16.24 6.19 13.35
N HIS A 221 15.10 6.42 14.02
CA HIS A 221 15.07 6.60 15.47
C HIS A 221 15.35 5.30 16.23
N ALA A 222 14.93 4.15 15.71
CA ALA A 222 15.27 2.84 16.29
C ALA A 222 16.78 2.59 16.23
N LEU A 223 17.43 2.89 15.10
CA LEU A 223 18.90 2.80 14.99
C LEU A 223 19.60 3.75 15.97
N LEU A 224 19.07 4.97 16.14
CA LEU A 224 19.59 5.93 17.11
C LEU A 224 19.41 5.45 18.56
N LEU A 225 18.28 4.83 18.89
CA LEU A 225 18.04 4.20 20.20
C LEU A 225 19.04 3.07 20.45
N LEU A 226 19.30 2.21 19.47
CA LEU A 226 20.30 1.15 19.59
C LEU A 226 21.71 1.73 19.84
N ALA A 227 22.06 2.84 19.19
CA ALA A 227 23.31 3.53 19.46
C ALA A 227 23.39 4.04 20.91
N PHE A 228 22.30 4.58 21.47
CA PHE A 228 22.25 5.01 22.87
C PHE A 228 22.31 3.83 23.85
N SER A 229 21.59 2.75 23.56
CA SER A 229 21.64 1.49 24.32
C SER A 229 23.06 0.93 24.36
N ALA A 230 23.77 0.92 23.24
CA ALA A 230 25.16 0.47 23.18
C ALA A 230 26.09 1.33 24.06
N GLN A 231 25.85 2.65 24.12
CA GLN A 231 26.61 3.53 25.02
C GLN A 231 26.31 3.23 26.49
N VAL A 232 25.05 3.03 26.86
CA VAL A 232 24.67 2.62 28.22
C VAL A 232 25.35 1.31 28.60
N SER A 233 25.30 0.27 27.74
CA SER A 233 25.96 -1.00 27.98
C SER A 233 27.47 -0.87 28.14
N ARG A 234 28.13 -0.06 27.29
CA ARG A 234 29.57 0.20 27.36
C ARG A 234 29.97 0.87 28.67
N TRP A 235 29.24 1.89 29.10
CA TRP A 235 29.52 2.59 30.36
C TRP A 235 29.15 1.74 31.59
N ARG A 236 28.13 0.89 31.49
CA ARG A 236 27.76 -0.08 32.53
C ARG A 236 28.86 -1.10 32.77
N GLY A 237 29.43 -1.66 31.70
CA GLY A 237 30.58 -2.56 31.81
C GLY A 237 31.79 -1.91 32.48
N ARG A 238 32.03 -0.61 32.22
CA ARG A 238 33.11 0.16 32.87
C ARG A 238 32.84 0.44 34.35
N ALA A 239 31.59 0.73 34.70
CA ALA A 239 31.17 0.96 36.07
C ALA A 239 31.03 -0.33 36.90
N LYS A 240 31.13 -1.52 36.27
CA LYS A 240 31.00 -2.84 36.90
C LYS A 240 29.74 -2.97 37.78
N THR A 241 28.65 -2.35 37.35
CA THR A 241 27.36 -2.38 38.05
C THR A 241 26.30 -3.14 37.24
N ASN A 242 25.51 -3.97 37.93
CA ASN A 242 24.43 -4.72 37.30
C ASN A 242 23.15 -3.89 37.15
N LEU A 243 22.90 -2.94 38.05
CA LEU A 243 21.68 -2.12 38.08
C LEU A 243 22.00 -0.68 38.50
N GLY A 244 21.20 0.28 38.04
CA GLY A 244 21.42 1.70 38.30
C GLY A 244 22.67 2.24 37.60
N ASP A 245 23.24 3.31 38.13
CA ASP A 245 24.44 3.97 37.59
C ASP A 245 25.75 3.61 38.32
N GLY A 246 25.67 2.90 39.45
CA GLY A 246 26.84 2.50 40.24
C GLY A 246 27.71 3.68 40.70
N GLY A 247 27.13 4.88 40.82
CA GLY A 247 27.86 6.11 41.15
C GLY A 247 28.65 6.70 39.98
N SER A 248 28.55 6.16 38.76
CA SER A 248 29.20 6.72 37.56
C SER A 248 28.38 7.87 36.96
N PRO A 249 28.90 9.11 36.96
CA PRO A 249 28.20 10.24 36.36
C PRO A 249 27.96 10.07 34.85
N GLU A 250 28.88 9.40 34.13
CA GLU A 250 28.76 9.10 32.70
C GLU A 250 27.60 8.15 32.43
N LEU A 251 27.51 7.08 33.22
CA LEU A 251 26.44 6.10 33.09
C LEU A 251 25.08 6.74 33.41
N ALA A 252 25.00 7.54 34.47
CA ALA A 252 23.80 8.31 34.80
C ALA A 252 23.34 9.20 33.63
N ARG A 253 24.27 9.92 32.98
CA ARG A 253 23.95 10.76 31.80
C ARG A 253 23.42 9.93 30.63
N TRP A 254 24.07 8.81 30.29
CA TRP A 254 23.62 7.96 29.18
C TRP A 254 22.28 7.26 29.46
N ILE A 255 22.04 6.83 30.70
CA ILE A 255 20.73 6.34 31.14
C ILE A 255 19.67 7.42 30.92
N ARG A 256 19.94 8.69 31.28
CA ARG A 256 18.97 9.77 31.08
C ARG A 256 18.81 10.20 29.62
N VAL A 257 19.86 10.10 28.79
CA VAL A 257 19.76 10.28 27.33
C VAL A 257 18.80 9.25 26.73
N GLN A 258 18.99 7.97 27.06
CA GLN A 258 18.13 6.89 26.59
C GLN A 258 16.71 7.02 27.16
N GLY A 259 16.56 7.30 28.45
CA GLY A 259 15.28 7.49 29.12
C GLY A 259 14.44 8.59 28.47
N ASN A 260 15.00 9.79 28.29
CA ASN A 260 14.28 10.85 27.56
C ASN A 260 13.93 10.43 26.13
N PHE A 261 14.78 9.64 25.46
CA PHE A 261 14.49 9.23 24.10
C PHE A 261 13.23 8.37 24.04
N VAL A 262 13.14 7.34 24.87
CA VAL A 262 11.98 6.44 24.91
C VAL A 262 10.72 7.08 25.48
N GLU A 263 10.86 8.16 26.27
CA GLU A 263 9.72 8.94 26.79
C GLU A 263 9.05 9.80 25.69
N TYR A 264 9.82 10.43 24.80
CA TYR A 264 9.27 11.41 23.84
C TYR A 264 9.11 10.88 22.41
N VAL A 265 10.07 10.08 21.93
CA VAL A 265 10.15 9.72 20.51
C VAL A 265 9.00 8.81 20.06
N PRO A 266 8.57 7.78 20.84
CA PRO A 266 7.47 6.92 20.42
C PRO A 266 6.17 7.69 20.17
N LEU A 267 5.82 8.62 21.08
CA LEU A 267 4.61 9.42 20.92
C LEU A 267 4.73 10.40 19.73
N ALA A 268 5.89 11.03 19.54
CA ALA A 268 6.11 11.91 18.40
C ALA A 268 6.02 11.18 17.05
N LEU A 269 6.58 9.96 16.95
CA LEU A 269 6.47 9.12 15.76
C LEU A 269 5.05 8.61 15.53
N LEU A 270 4.33 8.27 16.60
CA LEU A 270 2.92 7.89 16.52
C LEU A 270 2.08 9.04 15.96
N LEU A 271 2.28 10.27 16.45
CA LEU A 271 1.61 11.45 15.91
C LEU A 271 1.93 11.66 14.42
N LEU A 272 3.20 11.54 14.00
CA LEU A 272 3.58 11.65 12.59
C LEU A 272 2.91 10.57 11.73
N ALA A 273 2.86 9.32 12.20
CA ALA A 273 2.21 8.22 11.50
C ALA A 273 0.70 8.46 11.33
N LEU A 274 0.02 8.91 12.39
CA LEU A 274 -1.41 9.22 12.36
C LEU A 274 -1.71 10.42 11.45
N LEU A 275 -0.84 11.44 11.45
CA LEU A 275 -0.96 12.57 10.54
C LEU A 275 -0.76 12.16 9.07
N GLU A 276 0.18 11.25 8.79
CA GLU A 276 0.39 10.71 7.44
C GLU A 276 -0.83 9.91 6.96
N ILE A 277 -1.38 9.04 7.81
CA ILE A 277 -2.64 8.32 7.54
C ILE A 277 -3.80 9.31 7.33
N GLY A 278 -3.83 10.40 8.10
CA GLY A 278 -4.80 11.48 7.99
C GLY A 278 -4.62 12.40 6.78
N GLY A 279 -3.66 12.13 5.89
CA GLY A 279 -3.43 12.92 4.68
C GLY A 279 -2.71 14.25 4.90
N ALA A 280 -1.93 14.38 5.98
CA ALA A 280 -1.13 15.59 6.21
C ALA A 280 -0.12 15.84 5.08
N PRO A 281 0.19 17.11 4.73
CA PRO A 281 1.10 17.43 3.64
C PRO A 281 2.48 16.80 3.82
N ARG A 282 3.01 16.17 2.76
CA ARG A 282 4.34 15.53 2.75
C ARG A 282 5.46 16.43 3.30
N ALA A 283 5.45 17.72 2.93
CA ALA A 283 6.45 18.67 3.39
C ALA A 283 6.46 18.83 4.93
N TRP A 284 5.28 18.80 5.56
CA TRP A 284 5.15 18.89 7.01
C TRP A 284 5.69 17.63 7.70
N LEU A 285 5.40 16.45 7.14
CA LEU A 285 5.88 15.17 7.67
C LEU A 285 7.41 15.06 7.59
N LEU A 286 7.99 15.43 6.44
CA LEU A 286 9.44 15.48 6.27
C LEU A 286 10.09 16.48 7.23
N ALA A 287 9.55 17.71 7.32
CA ALA A 287 10.06 18.72 8.23
C ALA A 287 9.97 18.26 9.70
N GLY A 288 8.84 17.71 10.12
CA GLY A 288 8.60 17.22 11.47
C GLY A 288 9.51 16.05 11.85
N GLY A 289 9.61 15.03 10.99
CA GLY A 289 10.47 13.87 11.22
C GLY A 289 11.96 14.22 11.23
N SER A 290 12.41 15.08 10.32
CA SER A 290 13.80 15.57 10.30
C SER A 290 14.11 16.44 11.52
N ALA A 291 13.22 17.36 11.89
CA ALA A 291 13.37 18.20 13.08
C ALA A 291 13.44 17.34 14.35
N LEU A 292 12.58 16.34 14.49
CA LEU A 292 12.62 15.39 15.61
C LEU A 292 13.98 14.71 15.68
N PHE A 293 14.46 14.14 14.57
CA PHE A 293 15.74 13.43 14.53
C PHE A 293 16.91 14.34 14.94
N VAL A 294 17.00 15.54 14.34
CA VAL A 294 18.05 16.52 14.68
C VAL A 294 17.94 16.94 16.15
N GLY A 295 16.73 17.21 16.64
CA GLY A 295 16.48 17.55 18.04
C GLY A 295 16.98 16.47 19.00
N ARG A 296 16.74 15.19 18.69
CA ARG A 296 17.21 14.06 19.51
C ARG A 296 18.72 13.92 19.51
N VAL A 297 19.38 14.14 18.37
CA VAL A 297 20.84 14.14 18.27
C VAL A 297 21.46 15.29 19.08
N LEU A 298 20.92 16.51 18.96
CA LEU A 298 21.38 17.68 19.72
C LEU A 298 21.20 17.50 21.22
N HIS A 299 20.04 16.99 21.64
CA HIS A 299 19.76 16.70 23.05
C HIS A 299 20.74 15.66 23.61
N ALA A 300 20.95 14.55 22.90
CA ALA A 300 21.88 13.51 23.31
C ALA A 300 23.32 14.03 23.40
N TRP A 301 23.75 14.85 22.44
CA TRP A 301 25.07 15.49 22.46
C TRP A 301 25.23 16.42 23.65
N GLY A 302 24.22 17.24 23.96
CA GLY A 302 24.25 18.15 25.10
C GLY A 302 24.27 17.44 26.45
N LEU A 303 23.38 16.46 26.65
CA LEU A 303 23.21 15.78 27.93
C LEU A 303 24.29 14.73 28.21
N SER A 304 24.89 14.11 27.18
CA SER A 304 25.97 13.13 27.39
C SER A 304 27.27 13.77 27.92
N ARG A 305 27.50 15.07 27.67
CA ARG A 305 28.74 15.78 28.02
C ARG A 305 28.66 16.60 29.30
N HIS A 306 27.50 17.17 29.61
CA HIS A 306 27.32 18.06 30.75
C HIS A 306 26.09 17.64 31.56
N ALA A 307 26.25 17.51 32.88
CA ALA A 307 25.14 17.19 33.78
C ALA A 307 24.16 18.38 33.96
N GLY A 308 24.67 19.61 33.86
CA GLY A 308 23.91 20.85 34.01
C GLY A 308 23.28 21.37 32.71
N PHE A 309 23.01 22.69 32.68
CA PHE A 309 22.51 23.35 31.48
C PHE A 309 23.47 23.18 30.30
N SER A 310 22.95 22.78 29.14
CA SER A 310 23.69 22.79 27.89
C SER A 310 22.78 23.24 26.76
N ILE A 311 23.33 24.05 25.84
CA ILE A 311 22.59 24.60 24.70
C ILE A 311 22.01 23.46 23.86
N GLY A 312 22.76 22.37 23.66
CA GLY A 312 22.28 21.19 22.93
C GLY A 312 21.07 20.51 23.59
N ARG A 313 21.05 20.42 24.93
CA ARG A 313 19.89 19.90 25.68
C ARG A 313 18.70 20.82 25.52
N PHE A 314 18.88 22.12 25.73
CA PHE A 314 17.81 23.11 25.64
C PHE A 314 17.17 23.15 24.23
N VAL A 315 18.00 23.35 23.20
CA VAL A 315 17.54 23.43 21.81
C VAL A 315 16.93 22.11 21.36
N GLY A 316 17.54 20.97 21.70
CA GLY A 316 17.01 19.66 21.35
C GLY A 316 15.65 19.37 22.00
N THR A 317 15.47 19.76 23.27
CA THR A 317 14.17 19.66 23.95
C THR A 317 13.14 20.58 23.30
N ALA A 318 13.47 21.85 23.05
CA ALA A 318 12.55 22.81 22.44
C ALA A 318 12.07 22.35 21.05
N ILE A 319 12.97 21.83 20.21
CA ILE A 319 12.60 21.26 18.91
C ILE A 319 11.66 20.06 19.08
N THR A 320 12.00 19.12 19.96
CA THR A 320 11.18 17.92 20.20
C THR A 320 9.76 18.31 20.62
N TRP A 321 9.63 19.23 21.57
CA TRP A 321 8.32 19.70 22.05
C TRP A 321 7.55 20.48 20.99
N SER A 322 8.24 21.27 20.17
CA SER A 322 7.61 22.00 19.06
C SER A 322 7.00 21.03 18.04
N VAL A 323 7.72 19.96 17.69
CA VAL A 323 7.21 18.90 16.78
C VAL A 323 5.98 18.21 17.40
N MET A 324 6.05 17.84 18.68
CA MET A 324 4.91 17.21 19.36
C MET A 324 3.70 18.14 19.46
N PHE A 325 3.92 19.41 19.78
CA PHE A 325 2.86 20.42 19.87
C PHE A 325 2.19 20.66 18.52
N ALA A 326 2.98 20.93 17.47
CA ALA A 326 2.46 21.11 16.12
C ALA A 326 1.74 19.85 15.62
N GLY A 327 2.28 18.66 15.92
CA GLY A 327 1.66 17.39 15.57
C GLY A 327 0.32 17.17 16.29
N ALA A 328 0.23 17.50 17.57
CA ALA A 328 -1.01 17.41 18.34
C ALA A 328 -2.09 18.37 17.80
N ILE A 329 -1.73 19.63 17.50
CA ILE A 329 -2.65 20.60 16.90
C ILE A 329 -3.13 20.13 15.52
N GLY A 330 -2.21 19.63 14.68
CA GLY A 330 -2.55 19.08 13.38
C GLY A 330 -3.50 17.89 13.48
N ALA A 331 -3.25 16.97 14.42
CA ALA A 331 -4.07 15.79 14.62
C ALA A 331 -5.48 16.17 15.10
N LEU A 332 -5.59 17.13 16.03
CA LEU A 332 -6.88 17.68 16.47
C LEU A 332 -7.64 18.35 15.33
N TRP A 333 -6.95 19.12 14.48
CA TRP A 333 -7.58 19.78 13.34
C TRP A 333 -8.16 18.77 12.33
N ILE A 334 -7.40 17.71 12.00
CA ILE A 334 -7.88 16.64 11.13
C ILE A 334 -9.07 15.91 11.77
N ALA A 335 -9.03 15.65 13.08
CA ALA A 335 -10.10 14.94 13.78
C ALA A 335 -11.43 15.72 13.88
N MET A 336 -11.39 17.05 13.77
CA MET A 336 -12.57 17.92 13.85
C MET A 336 -13.17 18.28 12.49
N ARG A 337 -12.55 17.86 11.39
CA ARG A 337 -12.99 18.14 10.01
C ARG A 337 -13.86 17.02 9.47
#